data_AF-A0A942M8A5-F1
#
_entry.id   AF-A0A942M8A5-F1
#
_cell.length_a   1.000
_cell.length_b   1.000
_cell.length_c   1.000
_cell.angle_alpha   90.00
_cell.angle_beta   90.00
_cell.angle_gamma   90.00
#
_symmetry.space_group_name_H-M   'P 1'
#
loop_
_entity.id
_entity.type
_entity.pdbx_description
1 polymer ?
#
loop_
_entity_poly.entity_id
_entity_poly.type
_entity_poly.pdbx_seq_one_letter_code
_entity_poly.pdbx_strand_id
1 'polypeptide(L)'
;MTVLNKELINKLRMLRVKANLSQKDVAIRMGIKGKAGQSYIAQLESGKITNPRIGTIIDYLNACGGKRMEFFQVLDKMLAKQEQDEIVSNIKLREESLSKKVKGRTLKQKIERDANLYLSSVKYQRKPSEQLNQRILKDKIEKKVRMLLSNHKTDVKLISHYLEFAGHILQRALSPDYNPPLDYNLWLRPGMIKILLSEISHIVYQTVRTEKRKLVRRKLPSTEKQKKMVLGLVKYRQVIEQIEYEVHQLLNELQVNLALYLAYKNYARMCYKAMKKCYLKDESLLTQKFVEAKKTWLLMGLDDGVMEKIKQVVMEVYKKLVVIGSV
;
A
#
# COMPACT_ATOMS: atom_id res chain seq x y z
N MET A 1 -6.77 -28.44 -1.26
CA MET A 1 -7.15 -29.70 -0.59
C MET A 1 -6.19 -29.91 0.57
N THR A 2 -6.66 -29.74 1.80
CA THR A 2 -5.83 -29.85 3.01
C THR A 2 -5.65 -31.31 3.37
N VAL A 3 -4.47 -31.86 3.08
CA VAL A 3 -4.03 -33.16 3.61
C VAL A 3 -3.97 -33.05 5.13
N LEU A 4 -4.53 -34.01 5.86
CA LEU A 4 -4.37 -34.02 7.32
C LEU A 4 -2.89 -34.06 7.67
N ASN A 5 -2.41 -33.02 8.37
CA ASN A 5 -1.01 -32.93 8.75
C ASN A 5 -0.65 -34.08 9.69
N LYS A 6 0.54 -34.68 9.49
CA LYS A 6 1.09 -35.76 10.33
C LYS A 6 1.08 -35.40 11.82
N GLU A 7 1.25 -34.14 12.18
CA GLU A 7 1.20 -33.66 13.57
C GLU A 7 -0.16 -33.92 14.21
N LEU A 8 -1.26 -33.60 13.51
CA LEU A 8 -2.61 -33.82 14.01
C LEU A 8 -2.91 -35.32 14.14
N ILE A 9 -2.49 -36.13 13.16
CA ILE A 9 -2.64 -37.59 13.18
C ILE A 9 -1.92 -38.20 14.39
N ASN A 10 -0.68 -37.78 14.63
CA ASN A 10 0.11 -38.24 15.77
C ASN A 10 -0.55 -37.84 17.10
N LYS A 11 -1.11 -36.63 17.17
CA LYS A 11 -1.82 -36.15 18.37
C LYS A 11 -3.05 -37.00 18.67
N LEU A 12 -3.86 -37.35 17.65
CA LEU A 12 -5.02 -38.22 17.82
C LEU A 12 -4.60 -39.60 18.35
N ARG A 13 -3.58 -40.20 17.73
CA ARG A 13 -3.02 -41.49 18.19
C ARG A 13 -2.52 -41.41 19.63
N MET A 14 -1.80 -40.37 20.00
CA MET A 14 -1.31 -40.17 21.38
C MET A 14 -2.46 -40.07 22.38
N LEU A 15 -3.54 -39.36 22.04
CA LEU A 15 -4.72 -39.25 22.90
C LEU A 15 -5.38 -40.61 23.14
N ARG A 16 -5.53 -41.43 22.08
CA ARG A 16 -6.06 -42.78 22.22
C ARG A 16 -5.17 -43.66 23.12
N VAL A 17 -3.85 -43.63 22.90
CA VAL A 17 -2.90 -44.41 23.70
C VAL A 17 -2.94 -43.97 25.16
N LYS A 18 -2.99 -42.65 25.43
CA LYS A 18 -3.09 -42.10 26.78
C LYS A 18 -4.40 -42.52 27.49
N ALA A 19 -5.48 -42.68 26.74
CA ALA A 19 -6.76 -43.16 27.25
C ALA A 19 -6.82 -44.70 27.41
N ASN A 20 -5.75 -45.43 27.10
CA ASN A 20 -5.69 -46.89 27.10
C ASN A 20 -6.80 -47.56 26.26
N LEU A 21 -7.14 -46.97 25.11
CA LEU A 21 -8.19 -47.49 24.21
C LEU A 21 -7.58 -48.19 22.99
N SER A 22 -8.16 -49.34 22.63
CA SER A 22 -7.89 -49.93 21.32
C SER A 22 -8.59 -49.15 20.20
N GLN A 23 -8.16 -49.31 18.95
CA GLN A 23 -8.82 -48.69 17.80
C GLN A 23 -10.29 -49.16 17.66
N LYS A 24 -10.57 -50.40 18.08
CA LYS A 24 -11.93 -50.96 18.12
C LYS A 24 -12.79 -50.24 19.16
N ASP A 25 -12.25 -49.96 20.34
CA ASP A 25 -12.99 -49.26 21.41
C ASP A 25 -13.34 -47.83 21.01
N VAL A 26 -12.41 -47.13 20.36
CA VAL A 26 -12.67 -45.78 19.83
C VAL A 26 -13.79 -45.81 18.79
N ALA A 27 -13.77 -46.77 17.86
CA ALA A 27 -14.83 -46.92 16.86
C ALA A 27 -16.20 -47.16 17.49
N ILE A 28 -16.27 -48.03 18.52
CA ILE A 28 -17.51 -48.30 19.26
C ILE A 28 -18.02 -47.04 19.95
N ARG A 29 -17.14 -46.27 20.62
CA ARG A 29 -17.49 -45.01 21.29
C ARG A 29 -17.93 -43.91 20.32
N MET A 30 -17.44 -43.94 19.08
CA MET A 30 -17.91 -43.07 18.00
C MET A 30 -19.23 -43.55 17.37
N GLY A 31 -19.82 -44.66 17.83
CA GLY A 31 -21.05 -45.22 17.28
C GLY A 31 -20.88 -46.00 15.97
N ILE A 32 -19.64 -46.33 15.58
CA ILE A 32 -19.34 -47.06 14.34
C ILE A 32 -19.34 -48.57 14.63
N LYS A 33 -20.36 -49.28 14.15
CA LYS A 33 -20.54 -50.73 14.41
C LYS A 33 -19.76 -51.61 13.41
N GLY A 34 -19.31 -52.77 13.88
CA GLY A 34 -18.73 -53.83 13.04
C GLY A 34 -17.22 -53.72 12.76
N LYS A 35 -16.69 -54.69 12.00
CA LYS A 35 -15.25 -54.79 11.67
C LYS A 35 -14.72 -53.58 10.88
N ALA A 36 -15.59 -52.88 10.14
CA ALA A 36 -15.24 -51.70 9.37
C ALA A 36 -14.79 -50.52 10.25
N GLY A 37 -15.31 -50.39 11.48
CA GLY A 37 -14.99 -49.29 12.38
C GLY A 37 -13.52 -49.28 12.80
N GLN A 38 -12.97 -50.43 13.18
CA GLN A 38 -11.54 -50.54 13.52
C GLN A 38 -10.63 -50.17 12.33
N SER A 39 -10.97 -50.66 11.13
CA SER A 39 -10.23 -50.33 9.91
C SER A 39 -10.27 -48.83 9.60
N TYR A 40 -11.44 -48.20 9.79
CA TYR A 40 -11.60 -46.76 9.62
C TYR A 40 -10.70 -45.96 10.56
N ILE A 41 -10.65 -46.33 11.85
CA ILE A 41 -9.75 -45.70 12.82
C ILE A 41 -8.27 -45.91 12.45
N ALA A 42 -7.89 -47.11 12.00
CA ALA A 42 -6.54 -47.38 11.53
C ALA A 42 -6.17 -46.54 10.30
N GLN A 43 -7.09 -46.34 9.36
CA GLN A 43 -6.90 -45.49 8.19
C GLN A 43 -6.80 -44.00 8.56
N LEU A 44 -7.57 -43.55 9.56
CA LEU A 44 -7.48 -42.19 10.10
C LEU A 44 -6.11 -41.95 10.76
N GLU A 45 -5.66 -42.87 11.62
CA GLU A 45 -4.37 -42.79 12.33
C GLU A 45 -3.13 -43.00 11.45
N SER A 46 -3.30 -43.58 10.26
CA SER A 46 -2.22 -43.70 9.28
C SER A 46 -2.20 -42.56 8.27
N GLY A 47 -3.19 -41.66 8.31
CA GLY A 47 -3.33 -40.59 7.32
C GLY A 47 -3.78 -41.04 5.94
N LYS A 48 -4.23 -42.30 5.78
CA LYS A 48 -4.81 -42.78 4.52
C LYS A 48 -6.09 -42.03 4.18
N ILE A 49 -6.82 -41.54 5.19
CA ILE A 49 -7.95 -40.63 4.99
C ILE A 49 -7.41 -39.21 4.89
N THR A 50 -7.37 -38.67 3.68
CA THR A 50 -6.75 -37.37 3.38
C THR A 50 -7.58 -36.18 3.85
N ASN A 51 -8.91 -36.32 3.94
CA ASN A 51 -9.82 -35.25 4.33
C ASN A 51 -11.02 -35.76 5.18
N PRO A 52 -10.78 -36.24 6.41
CA PRO A 52 -11.84 -36.61 7.34
C PRO A 52 -12.66 -35.37 7.70
N ARG A 53 -13.97 -35.55 7.88
CA ARG A 53 -14.85 -34.47 8.31
C ARG A 53 -14.44 -34.00 9.71
N ILE A 54 -14.55 -32.70 9.98
CA ILE A 54 -14.26 -32.13 11.31
C ILE A 54 -15.07 -32.85 12.40
N GLY A 55 -16.34 -33.17 12.11
CA GLY A 55 -17.19 -33.97 13.01
C GLY A 55 -16.54 -35.30 13.41
N THR A 56 -15.96 -36.03 12.47
CA THR A 56 -15.24 -37.29 12.75
C THR A 56 -14.07 -37.08 13.71
N ILE A 57 -13.32 -35.99 13.55
CA ILE A 57 -12.20 -35.68 14.44
C ILE A 57 -12.71 -35.32 15.84
N ILE A 58 -13.79 -34.55 15.93
CA ILE A 58 -14.42 -34.19 17.20
C ILE A 58 -14.96 -35.45 17.91
N ASP A 59 -15.61 -36.34 17.19
CA ASP A 59 -16.15 -37.59 17.72
C ASP A 59 -15.03 -38.51 18.23
N TYR A 60 -13.92 -38.58 17.49
CA TYR A 60 -12.70 -39.29 17.92
C TYR A 60 -12.14 -38.70 19.22
N LEU A 61 -12.03 -37.38 19.30
CA LEU A 61 -11.53 -36.69 20.50
C LEU A 61 -12.44 -36.95 21.71
N ASN A 62 -13.76 -36.85 21.52
CA ASN A 62 -14.74 -37.14 22.57
C ASN A 62 -14.63 -38.60 23.04
N ALA A 63 -14.48 -39.55 22.10
CA ALA A 63 -14.31 -40.97 22.41
C ALA A 63 -13.05 -41.25 23.26
N CYS A 64 -11.99 -40.48 23.05
CA CYS A 64 -10.73 -40.56 23.81
C CYS A 64 -10.70 -39.69 25.08
N GLY A 65 -11.78 -38.97 25.41
CA GLY A 65 -11.81 -38.03 26.54
C GLY A 65 -10.94 -36.78 26.36
N GLY A 66 -10.58 -36.44 25.12
CA GLY A 66 -9.81 -35.24 24.81
C GLY A 66 -10.65 -33.97 24.90
N LYS A 67 -10.05 -32.87 25.38
CA LYS A 67 -10.70 -31.56 25.37
C LYS A 67 -10.66 -30.97 23.95
N ARG A 68 -11.80 -30.47 23.46
CA ARG A 68 -11.90 -29.80 22.15
C ARG A 68 -10.89 -28.66 21.98
N MET A 69 -10.54 -27.96 23.06
CA MET A 69 -9.55 -26.88 23.06
C MET A 69 -8.15 -27.33 22.60
N GLU A 70 -7.72 -28.55 22.95
CA GLU A 70 -6.39 -29.04 22.54
C GLU A 70 -6.29 -29.24 21.02
N PHE A 71 -7.42 -29.55 20.37
CA PHE A 71 -7.49 -29.70 18.93
C PHE A 71 -7.42 -28.35 18.21
N PHE A 72 -8.19 -27.36 18.68
CA PHE A 72 -8.17 -26.02 18.09
C PHE A 72 -6.78 -25.36 18.23
N GLN A 73 -6.08 -25.55 19.35
CA GLN A 73 -4.70 -25.06 19.50
C GLN A 73 -3.72 -25.64 18.47
N VAL A 74 -3.88 -26.91 18.09
CA VAL A 74 -3.06 -27.53 17.04
C VAL A 74 -3.42 -26.96 15.68
N LEU A 75 -4.72 -26.78 15.40
CA LEU A 75 -5.18 -26.13 14.17
C LEU A 75 -4.68 -24.68 14.04
N ASP A 76 -4.75 -23.89 15.11
CA ASP A 76 -4.29 -22.49 15.12
C ASP A 76 -2.78 -22.41 14.82
N LYS A 77 -1.98 -23.29 15.44
CA LYS A 77 -0.54 -23.39 15.13
C LYS A 77 -0.29 -23.79 13.68
N MET A 78 -1.11 -24.68 13.12
CA MET A 78 -0.99 -25.09 11.73
C MET A 78 -1.36 -23.97 10.75
N LEU A 79 -2.44 -23.22 11.03
CA LEU A 79 -2.85 -22.09 10.22
C LEU A 79 -1.79 -20.98 10.26
N ALA A 80 -1.28 -20.64 11.45
CA ALA A 80 -0.21 -19.67 11.59
C ALA A 80 1.07 -20.08 10.82
N LYS A 81 1.44 -21.37 10.85
CA LYS A 81 2.58 -21.89 10.10
C LYS A 81 2.34 -21.83 8.58
N GLN A 82 1.14 -22.17 8.12
CA GLN A 82 0.78 -22.11 6.71
C GLN A 82 0.79 -20.66 6.19
N GLU A 83 0.26 -19.71 6.95
CA GLU A 83 0.33 -18.28 6.63
C GLU A 83 1.78 -17.80 6.56
N GLN A 84 2.63 -18.21 7.50
CA GLN A 84 4.05 -17.88 7.50
C GLN A 84 4.79 -18.47 6.29
N ASP A 85 4.54 -19.74 5.95
CA ASP A 85 5.12 -20.41 4.78
C ASP A 85 4.64 -19.76 3.47
N GLU A 86 3.38 -19.37 3.39
CA GLU A 86 2.84 -18.64 2.24
C GLU A 86 3.50 -17.26 2.10
N ILE A 87 3.65 -16.51 3.19
CA ILE A 87 4.38 -15.24 3.22
C ILE A 87 5.82 -15.43 2.75
N VAL A 88 6.54 -16.43 3.27
CA VAL A 88 7.93 -16.73 2.89
C VAL A 88 8.03 -17.12 1.41
N SER A 89 7.09 -17.94 0.91
CA SER A 89 7.06 -18.33 -0.51
C SER A 89 6.79 -17.12 -1.41
N ASN A 90 5.88 -16.22 -1.03
CA ASN A 90 5.59 -14.99 -1.75
C ASN A 90 6.78 -14.04 -1.74
N ILE A 91 7.54 -13.96 -0.64
CA ILE A 91 8.78 -13.21 -0.55
C ILE A 91 9.82 -13.79 -1.52
N LYS A 92 10.06 -15.11 -1.49
CA LYS A 92 11.01 -15.77 -2.41
C LYS A 92 10.63 -15.59 -3.87
N LEU A 93 9.36 -15.78 -4.22
CA LEU A 93 8.85 -15.53 -5.57
C LEU A 93 9.05 -14.08 -5.99
N ARG A 94 8.85 -13.13 -5.08
CA ARG A 94 9.09 -11.70 -5.32
C ARG A 94 10.57 -11.40 -5.47
N GLU A 95 11.45 -12.01 -4.67
CA GLU A 95 12.91 -11.89 -4.77
C GLU A 95 13.43 -12.47 -6.08
N GLU A 96 12.95 -13.65 -6.50
CA GLU A 96 13.28 -14.23 -7.80
C GLU A 96 12.74 -13.39 -8.96
N SER A 97 11.53 -12.85 -8.83
CA SER A 97 10.95 -11.92 -9.80
C SER A 97 11.79 -10.64 -9.91
N LEU A 98 12.30 -10.15 -8.79
CA LEU A 98 13.16 -8.98 -8.72
C LEU A 98 14.55 -9.30 -9.26
N SER A 99 15.16 -10.44 -8.93
CA SER A 99 16.48 -10.84 -9.44
C SER A 99 16.47 -11.08 -10.94
N LYS A 100 15.40 -11.72 -11.47
CA LYS A 100 15.15 -11.88 -12.91
C LYS A 100 14.88 -10.54 -13.59
N LYS A 101 14.23 -9.57 -12.93
CA LYS A 101 14.04 -8.20 -13.45
C LYS A 101 15.31 -7.35 -13.38
N VAL A 102 16.19 -7.59 -12.42
CA VAL A 102 17.45 -6.86 -12.22
C VAL A 102 18.52 -7.34 -13.21
N LYS A 103 18.52 -8.63 -13.61
CA LYS A 103 19.44 -9.16 -14.63
C LYS A 103 19.14 -8.77 -16.09
N GLY A 104 18.04 -8.05 -16.36
CA GLY A 104 17.50 -7.98 -17.74
C GLY A 104 17.39 -6.61 -18.40
N ARG A 105 17.84 -5.51 -17.79
CA ARG A 105 17.86 -4.23 -18.51
C ARG A 105 19.17 -3.49 -18.33
N THR A 106 19.90 -3.36 -19.43
CA THR A 106 21.02 -2.42 -19.51
C THR A 106 20.49 -1.01 -19.17
N LEU A 107 21.36 -0.15 -18.63
CA LEU A 107 20.99 1.23 -18.31
C LEU A 107 20.33 1.92 -19.51
N LYS A 108 20.80 1.61 -20.73
CA LYS A 108 20.21 2.03 -22.01
C LYS A 108 18.74 1.65 -22.15
N GLN A 109 18.36 0.41 -21.85
CA GLN A 109 16.97 -0.06 -21.93
C GLN A 109 16.06 0.55 -20.85
N LYS A 110 16.60 0.86 -19.66
CA LYS A 110 15.86 1.64 -18.64
C LYS A 110 15.61 3.06 -19.11
N ILE A 111 16.63 3.74 -19.65
CA ILE A 111 16.53 5.08 -20.24
C ILE A 111 15.50 5.10 -21.36
N GLU A 112 15.54 4.12 -22.26
CA GLU A 112 14.65 4.02 -23.42
C GLU A 112 13.19 3.76 -23.00
N ARG A 113 12.95 2.89 -22.02
CA ARG A 113 11.60 2.68 -21.46
C ARG A 113 11.06 3.95 -20.81
N ASP A 114 11.87 4.64 -20.01
CA ASP A 114 11.43 5.86 -19.31
C ASP A 114 11.24 7.02 -20.30
N ALA A 115 12.09 7.13 -21.32
CA ALA A 115 11.89 8.03 -22.44
C ALA A 115 10.59 7.70 -23.19
N ASN A 116 10.28 6.43 -23.43
CA ASN A 116 9.03 6.00 -24.06
C ASN A 116 7.80 6.23 -23.19
N LEU A 117 7.88 6.05 -21.87
CA LEU A 117 6.81 6.40 -20.92
C LEU A 117 6.57 7.91 -20.90
N TYR A 118 7.64 8.71 -20.90
CA TYR A 118 7.54 10.16 -21.02
C TYR A 118 6.94 10.55 -22.37
N LEU A 119 7.46 10.04 -23.49
CA LEU A 119 6.99 10.33 -24.84
C LEU A 119 5.54 9.86 -25.08
N SER A 120 5.12 8.73 -24.51
CA SER A 120 3.72 8.27 -24.59
C SER A 120 2.79 9.15 -23.76
N SER A 121 3.18 9.55 -22.54
CA SER A 121 2.43 10.54 -21.75
C SER A 121 2.34 11.91 -22.45
N VAL A 122 3.34 12.21 -23.27
CA VAL A 122 3.42 13.39 -24.12
C VAL A 122 2.58 13.26 -25.39
N LYS A 123 2.50 12.07 -26.02
CA LYS A 123 1.75 11.82 -27.26
C LYS A 123 0.23 11.83 -27.08
N TYR A 124 -0.28 11.72 -25.84
CA TYR A 124 -1.67 12.08 -25.52
C TYR A 124 -1.85 13.61 -25.49
N GLN A 125 -1.46 14.30 -26.56
CA GLN A 125 -1.86 15.67 -26.79
C GLN A 125 -3.31 15.64 -27.24
N ARG A 126 -4.24 16.04 -26.35
CA ARG A 126 -5.59 16.37 -26.78
C ARG A 126 -5.49 17.44 -27.86
N LYS A 127 -6.24 17.28 -28.94
CA LYS A 127 -6.34 18.28 -30.01
C LYS A 127 -6.68 19.64 -29.35
N PRO A 128 -6.01 20.74 -29.75
CA PRO A 128 -6.16 22.07 -29.14
C PRO A 128 -7.56 22.69 -29.30
N SER A 129 -8.47 22.03 -30.00
CA SER A 129 -9.82 22.52 -30.29
C SER A 129 -10.86 22.15 -29.24
N GLU A 130 -10.54 21.29 -28.26
CA GLU A 130 -11.51 20.95 -27.21
C GLU A 130 -11.56 22.08 -26.18
N GLN A 131 -12.56 22.96 -26.35
CA GLN A 131 -13.07 23.78 -25.27
C GLN A 131 -13.25 22.91 -24.01
N LEU A 132 -13.01 23.50 -22.84
CA LEU A 132 -13.08 22.77 -21.58
C LEU A 132 -14.48 22.16 -21.44
N ASN A 133 -14.58 20.83 -21.56
CA ASN A 133 -15.86 20.14 -21.52
C ASN A 133 -16.50 20.32 -20.14
N GLN A 134 -17.47 21.23 -20.06
CA GLN A 134 -18.08 21.66 -18.80
C GLN A 134 -18.76 20.50 -18.08
N ARG A 135 -19.35 19.55 -18.83
CA ARG A 135 -20.00 18.37 -18.27
C ARG A 135 -19.01 17.48 -17.52
N ILE A 136 -17.88 17.16 -18.16
CA ILE A 136 -16.82 16.35 -17.52
C ILE A 136 -16.26 17.06 -16.29
N LEU A 137 -16.13 18.38 -16.33
CA LEU A 137 -15.61 19.15 -15.19
C LEU A 137 -16.60 19.16 -14.03
N LYS A 138 -17.89 19.35 -14.32
CA LYS A 138 -18.99 19.27 -13.35
C LYS A 138 -19.00 17.92 -12.64
N ASP A 139 -19.00 16.80 -13.39
CA ASP A 139 -19.01 15.45 -12.81
C ASP A 139 -17.82 15.21 -11.87
N LYS A 140 -16.62 15.67 -12.26
CA LYS A 140 -15.41 15.56 -11.42
C LYS A 140 -15.52 16.36 -10.12
N ILE A 141 -16.08 17.57 -10.20
CA ILE A 141 -16.27 18.45 -9.04
C ILE A 141 -17.31 17.83 -8.11
N GLU A 142 -18.46 17.42 -8.64
CA GLU A 142 -19.53 16.81 -7.84
C GLU A 142 -19.02 15.58 -7.08
N LYS A 143 -18.25 14.70 -7.74
CA LYS A 143 -17.65 13.54 -7.08
C LYS A 143 -16.75 13.93 -5.90
N LYS A 144 -15.90 14.95 -6.06
CA LYS A 144 -15.01 15.43 -4.99
C LYS A 144 -15.78 16.10 -3.85
N VAL A 145 -16.77 16.92 -4.18
CA VAL A 145 -17.62 17.59 -3.19
C VAL A 145 -18.41 16.55 -2.38
N ARG A 146 -19.00 15.54 -3.02
CA ARG A 146 -19.69 14.45 -2.32
C ARG A 146 -18.79 13.69 -1.35
N MET A 147 -17.54 13.40 -1.74
CA MET A 147 -16.57 12.79 -0.82
C MET A 147 -16.27 13.70 0.38
N LEU A 148 -16.09 15.00 0.16
CA LEU A 148 -15.87 15.97 1.23
C LEU A 148 -17.06 16.00 2.21
N LEU A 149 -18.28 16.13 1.69
CA LEU A 149 -19.50 16.21 2.49
C LEU A 149 -19.76 14.93 3.29
N SER A 150 -19.44 13.76 2.70
CA SER A 150 -19.50 12.46 3.39
C SER A 150 -18.53 12.40 4.58
N ASN A 151 -17.29 12.87 4.38
CA ASN A 151 -16.30 12.92 5.47
C ASN A 151 -16.73 13.84 6.62
N HIS A 152 -17.55 14.85 6.33
CA HIS A 152 -18.10 15.77 7.34
C HIS A 152 -19.49 15.36 7.85
N LYS A 153 -19.99 14.16 7.48
CA LYS A 153 -21.30 13.64 7.89
C LYS A 153 -22.44 14.65 7.64
N THR A 154 -22.39 15.34 6.52
CA THR A 154 -23.38 16.37 6.16
C THR A 154 -24.75 15.73 5.94
N ASP A 155 -25.83 16.39 6.39
CA ASP A 155 -27.21 15.96 6.13
C ASP A 155 -27.46 15.83 4.62
N VAL A 156 -28.08 14.71 4.22
CA VAL A 156 -28.48 14.42 2.83
C VAL A 156 -29.30 15.55 2.21
N LYS A 157 -30.16 16.22 3.00
CA LYS A 157 -30.98 17.35 2.54
C LYS A 157 -30.14 18.58 2.16
N LEU A 158 -28.95 18.73 2.74
CA LEU A 158 -28.05 19.85 2.46
C LEU A 158 -27.09 19.56 1.29
N ILE A 159 -26.93 18.29 0.89
CA ILE A 159 -26.00 17.92 -0.19
C ILE A 159 -26.35 18.61 -1.51
N SER A 160 -27.63 18.69 -1.88
CA SER A 160 -28.07 19.38 -3.11
C SER A 160 -27.65 20.86 -3.12
N HIS A 161 -27.84 21.55 -2.00
CA HIS A 161 -27.47 22.96 -1.82
C HIS A 161 -25.96 23.21 -1.97
N TYR A 162 -25.14 22.34 -1.40
CA TYR A 162 -23.69 22.42 -1.58
C TYR A 162 -23.24 22.15 -3.02
N LEU A 163 -23.93 21.27 -3.74
CA LEU A 163 -23.65 20.99 -5.15
C LEU A 163 -24.11 22.14 -6.06
N GLU A 164 -25.25 22.78 -5.76
CA GLU A 164 -25.69 24.00 -6.43
C GLU A 164 -24.66 25.12 -6.26
N PHE A 165 -24.18 25.33 -5.03
CA PHE A 165 -23.09 26.27 -4.76
C PHE A 165 -21.83 25.94 -5.57
N ALA A 166 -21.39 24.67 -5.58
CA ALA A 166 -20.24 24.25 -6.37
C ALA A 166 -20.43 24.52 -7.88
N GLY A 167 -21.65 24.32 -8.40
CA GLY A 167 -22.04 24.65 -9.77
C GLY A 167 -21.93 26.14 -10.08
N HIS A 168 -22.37 27.00 -9.16
CA HIS A 168 -22.24 28.44 -9.29
C HIS A 168 -20.77 28.90 -9.29
N ILE A 169 -19.93 28.36 -8.39
CA ILE A 169 -18.47 28.64 -8.39
C ILE A 169 -17.83 28.14 -9.68
N LEU A 170 -18.27 27.00 -10.22
CA LEU A 170 -17.77 26.46 -11.47
C LEU A 170 -18.08 27.41 -12.64
N GLN A 171 -19.32 27.86 -12.78
CA GLN A 171 -19.70 28.84 -13.82
C GLN A 171 -18.82 30.08 -13.73
N ARG A 172 -18.67 30.63 -12.53
CA ARG A 172 -17.78 31.77 -12.28
C ARG A 172 -16.32 31.50 -12.66
N ALA A 173 -15.76 30.35 -12.31
CA ALA A 173 -14.38 30.00 -12.61
C ALA A 173 -14.11 29.81 -14.13
N LEU A 174 -15.18 29.57 -14.90
CA LEU A 174 -15.11 29.42 -16.36
C LEU A 174 -15.30 30.75 -17.09
N SER A 175 -16.06 31.70 -16.54
CA SER A 175 -16.27 33.03 -17.12
C SER A 175 -15.05 33.95 -16.90
N PRO A 176 -14.34 34.39 -17.95
CA PRO A 176 -13.17 35.26 -17.81
C PRO A 176 -13.52 36.68 -17.35
N ASP A 177 -14.72 37.16 -17.65
CA ASP A 177 -15.11 38.56 -17.45
C ASP A 177 -15.97 38.79 -16.19
N TYR A 178 -16.34 37.71 -15.47
CA TYR A 178 -17.26 37.79 -14.34
C TYR A 178 -16.54 37.54 -13.01
N ASN A 179 -16.19 38.62 -12.29
CA ASN A 179 -15.51 38.52 -11.00
C ASN A 179 -16.09 39.42 -9.88
N PRO A 180 -17.42 39.48 -9.66
CA PRO A 180 -17.97 40.21 -8.50
C PRO A 180 -17.49 39.57 -7.19
N PRO A 181 -17.25 40.23 -6.05
CA PRO A 181 -16.84 39.54 -4.82
C PRO A 181 -17.79 38.38 -4.46
N LEU A 182 -17.24 37.25 -3.98
CA LEU A 182 -18.07 36.11 -3.61
C LEU A 182 -18.76 36.39 -2.26
N ASP A 183 -20.03 36.76 -2.30
CA ASP A 183 -20.81 36.93 -1.09
C ASP A 183 -21.31 35.56 -0.58
N TYR A 184 -20.61 35.01 0.40
CA TYR A 184 -20.99 33.75 1.04
C TYR A 184 -22.32 33.85 1.79
N ASN A 185 -22.76 35.05 2.19
CA ASN A 185 -23.98 35.22 2.98
C ASN A 185 -25.23 34.87 2.15
N LEU A 186 -25.20 35.10 0.84
CA LEU A 186 -26.28 34.70 -0.08
C LEU A 186 -26.46 33.17 -0.17
N TRP A 187 -25.45 32.40 0.23
CA TRP A 187 -25.44 30.94 0.16
C TRP A 187 -25.51 30.26 1.52
N LEU A 188 -25.42 31.02 2.63
CA LEU A 188 -25.55 30.50 3.98
C LEU A 188 -27.03 30.25 4.30
N ARG A 189 -27.52 29.06 3.95
CA ARG A 189 -28.83 28.56 4.42
C ARG A 189 -28.72 27.99 5.84
N PRO A 190 -29.82 27.90 6.60
CA PRO A 190 -29.82 27.21 7.89
C PRO A 190 -29.21 25.80 7.78
N GLY A 191 -28.22 25.52 8.62
CA GLY A 191 -27.48 24.24 8.63
C GLY A 191 -26.25 24.19 7.71
N MET A 192 -26.01 25.17 6.85
CA MET A 192 -24.78 25.23 6.05
C MET A 192 -23.62 25.84 6.84
N ILE A 193 -22.48 25.16 6.79
CA ILE A 193 -21.24 25.55 7.46
C ILE A 193 -20.37 26.36 6.48
N LYS A 194 -19.95 27.56 6.90
CA LYS A 194 -19.08 28.47 6.11
C LYS A 194 -17.74 27.84 5.72
N ILE A 195 -17.15 27.02 6.59
CA ILE A 195 -15.88 26.32 6.34
C ILE A 195 -16.02 25.39 5.12
N LEU A 196 -17.10 24.61 5.03
CA LEU A 196 -17.38 23.74 3.89
C LEU A 196 -17.52 24.51 2.57
N LEU A 197 -18.13 25.70 2.59
CA LEU A 197 -18.23 26.55 1.39
C LEU A 197 -16.86 27.00 0.87
N SER A 198 -15.94 27.34 1.78
CA SER A 198 -14.57 27.69 1.42
C SER A 198 -13.82 26.51 0.81
N GLU A 199 -13.93 25.33 1.41
CA GLU A 199 -13.29 24.10 0.90
C GLU A 199 -13.85 23.67 -0.46
N ILE A 200 -15.17 23.78 -0.66
CA ILE A 200 -15.81 23.51 -1.95
C ILE A 200 -15.29 24.48 -3.01
N SER A 201 -15.18 25.77 -2.69
CA SER A 201 -14.60 26.76 -3.60
C SER A 201 -13.16 26.40 -3.96
N HIS A 202 -12.35 25.99 -2.98
CA HIS A 202 -10.99 25.51 -3.23
C HIS A 202 -10.96 24.29 -4.17
N ILE A 203 -11.82 23.30 -3.95
CA ILE A 203 -11.95 22.11 -4.82
C ILE A 203 -12.26 22.51 -6.26
N VAL A 204 -13.23 23.41 -6.44
CA VAL A 204 -13.65 23.90 -7.76
C VAL A 204 -12.49 24.60 -8.46
N TYR A 205 -11.89 25.62 -7.83
CA TYR A 205 -10.79 26.38 -8.42
C TYR A 205 -9.57 25.52 -8.74
N GLN A 206 -9.17 24.61 -7.84
CA GLN A 206 -8.06 23.70 -8.10
C GLN A 206 -8.34 22.76 -9.28
N THR A 207 -9.57 22.25 -9.38
CA THR A 207 -9.96 21.34 -10.47
C THR A 207 -10.00 22.09 -11.80
N VAL A 208 -10.61 23.28 -11.86
CA VAL A 208 -10.61 24.16 -13.05
C VAL A 208 -9.18 24.51 -13.46
N ARG A 209 -8.34 24.96 -12.51
CA ARG A 209 -6.94 25.31 -12.76
C ARG A 209 -6.14 24.14 -13.34
N THR A 210 -6.37 22.94 -12.82
CA THR A 210 -5.70 21.72 -13.28
C THR A 210 -6.12 21.37 -14.70
N GLU A 211 -7.40 21.47 -15.05
CA GLU A 211 -7.89 21.19 -16.41
C GLU A 211 -7.50 22.31 -17.40
N LYS A 212 -7.56 23.59 -17.00
CA LYS A 212 -7.00 24.71 -17.78
C LYS A 212 -5.50 24.50 -18.06
N ARG A 213 -4.72 24.04 -17.08
CA ARG A 213 -3.30 23.69 -17.27
C ARG A 213 -3.06 22.52 -18.22
N LYS A 214 -4.02 21.62 -18.39
CA LYS A 214 -3.96 20.55 -19.39
C LYS A 214 -4.26 21.07 -20.80
N LEU A 215 -5.17 22.05 -20.91
CA LEU A 215 -5.54 22.69 -22.18
C LEU A 215 -4.49 23.69 -22.67
N VAL A 216 -3.91 24.48 -21.76
CA VAL A 216 -2.77 25.33 -22.06
C VAL A 216 -1.63 24.40 -22.39
N ARG A 217 -1.45 24.16 -23.71
CA ARG A 217 -0.31 23.45 -24.27
C ARG A 217 0.93 23.96 -23.56
N ARG A 218 1.50 23.14 -22.68
CA ARG A 218 2.95 23.22 -22.52
C ARG A 218 3.45 22.81 -23.89
N LYS A 219 3.83 23.79 -24.73
CA LYS A 219 4.71 23.53 -25.87
C LYS A 219 5.72 22.55 -25.32
N LEU A 220 5.80 21.39 -25.97
CA LEU A 220 6.71 20.37 -25.49
C LEU A 220 8.05 21.05 -25.27
N PRO A 221 8.72 20.79 -24.13
CA PRO A 221 10.07 21.29 -23.96
C PRO A 221 10.85 20.97 -25.24
N SER A 222 11.76 21.85 -25.67
CA SER A 222 12.61 21.55 -26.82
C SER A 222 13.22 20.16 -26.69
N THR A 223 13.51 19.47 -27.79
CA THR A 223 14.08 18.11 -27.77
C THR A 223 15.29 18.02 -26.83
N GLU A 224 16.10 19.08 -26.79
CA GLU A 224 17.23 19.20 -25.87
C GLU A 224 16.79 19.28 -24.39
N LYS A 225 15.77 20.09 -24.06
CA LYS A 225 15.22 20.16 -22.70
C LYS A 225 14.57 18.84 -22.28
N GLN A 226 13.94 18.11 -23.19
CA GLN A 226 13.42 16.77 -22.92
C GLN A 226 14.55 15.79 -22.60
N LYS A 227 15.63 15.79 -23.40
CA LYS A 227 16.84 14.97 -23.12
C LYS A 227 17.40 15.29 -21.73
N LYS A 228 17.54 16.58 -21.37
CA LYS A 228 17.99 17.01 -20.04
C LYS A 228 17.03 16.52 -18.93
N MET A 229 15.72 16.57 -19.14
CA MET A 229 14.73 16.06 -18.19
C MET A 229 14.82 14.53 -18.01
N VAL A 230 14.93 13.77 -19.10
CA VAL A 230 15.08 12.31 -19.06
C VAL A 230 16.37 11.94 -18.33
N LEU A 231 17.49 12.58 -18.66
CA LEU A 231 18.76 12.38 -17.96
C LEU A 231 18.63 12.70 -16.46
N GLY A 232 17.96 13.80 -16.11
CA GLY A 232 17.70 14.17 -14.71
C GLY A 232 16.84 13.15 -13.97
N LEU A 233 15.83 12.58 -14.64
CA LEU A 233 14.98 11.52 -14.08
C LEU A 233 15.75 10.22 -13.88
N VAL A 234 16.59 9.84 -14.84
CA VAL A 234 17.44 8.64 -14.75
C VAL A 234 18.43 8.76 -13.60
N LYS A 235 19.13 9.90 -13.49
CA LYS A 235 20.04 10.16 -12.36
C LYS A 235 19.29 10.12 -11.02
N TYR A 236 18.14 10.78 -10.91
CA TYR A 236 17.30 10.72 -9.70
C TYR A 236 16.90 9.29 -9.36
N ARG A 237 16.49 8.51 -10.36
CA ARG A 237 16.04 7.13 -10.19
C ARG A 237 17.16 6.22 -9.73
N GLN A 238 18.36 6.33 -10.30
CA GLN A 238 19.52 5.57 -9.86
C GLN A 238 19.83 5.82 -8.39
N VAL A 239 19.86 7.08 -7.96
CA VAL A 239 20.16 7.42 -6.57
C VAL A 239 19.06 6.92 -5.63
N ILE A 240 17.78 7.12 -5.98
CA ILE A 240 16.69 6.67 -5.10
C ILE A 240 16.55 5.15 -5.06
N GLU A 241 16.77 4.44 -6.17
CA GLU A 241 16.76 2.97 -6.21
C GLU A 241 17.89 2.42 -5.33
N GLN A 242 19.09 3.00 -5.36
CA GLN A 242 20.18 2.60 -4.48
C GLN A 242 19.85 2.89 -3.00
N ILE A 243 19.36 4.09 -2.68
CA ILE A 243 18.95 4.43 -1.31
C ILE A 243 17.88 3.46 -0.80
N GLU A 244 16.85 3.19 -1.60
CA GLU A 244 15.77 2.28 -1.20
C GLU A 244 16.24 0.83 -1.03
N TYR A 245 17.24 0.41 -1.80
CA TYR A 245 17.89 -0.88 -1.64
C TYR A 245 18.65 -0.98 -0.32
N GLU A 246 19.55 -0.04 -0.04
CA GLU A 246 20.35 -0.04 1.21
C GLU A 246 19.45 0.10 2.45
N VAL A 247 18.44 0.98 2.39
CA VAL A 247 17.47 1.13 3.48
C VAL A 247 16.69 -0.17 3.68
N HIS A 248 16.37 -0.91 2.62
CA HIS A 248 15.67 -2.18 2.76
C HIS A 248 16.55 -3.25 3.44
N GLN A 249 17.84 -3.32 3.09
CA GLN A 249 18.80 -4.20 3.77
C GLN A 249 18.90 -3.86 5.25
N LEU A 250 19.12 -2.58 5.56
CA LEU A 250 19.17 -2.08 6.94
C LEU A 250 17.92 -2.45 7.75
N LEU A 251 16.73 -2.27 7.17
CA LEU A 251 15.47 -2.60 7.86
C LEU A 251 15.34 -4.11 8.13
N ASN A 252 15.82 -4.95 7.22
CA ASN A 252 15.83 -6.41 7.40
C ASN A 252 16.81 -6.82 8.51
N GLU A 253 18.02 -6.24 8.52
CA GLU A 253 19.03 -6.46 9.56
C GLU A 253 18.53 -6.07 10.96
N LEU A 254 17.79 -4.96 11.04
CA LEU A 254 17.19 -4.47 12.28
C LEU A 254 15.87 -5.17 12.65
N GLN A 255 15.43 -6.15 11.84
CA GLN A 255 14.18 -6.91 12.05
C GLN A 255 12.95 -6.02 12.28
N VAL A 256 12.87 -4.90 11.54
CA VAL A 256 11.77 -3.95 11.70
C VAL A 256 10.45 -4.59 11.26
N ASN A 257 9.35 -4.22 11.92
CA ASN A 257 8.02 -4.68 11.52
C ASN A 257 7.71 -4.28 10.07
N LEU A 258 7.34 -5.26 9.23
CA LEU A 258 7.04 -5.07 7.82
C LEU A 258 5.95 -4.01 7.56
N ALA A 259 4.99 -3.86 8.49
CA ALA A 259 3.94 -2.84 8.40
C ALA A 259 4.50 -1.40 8.36
N LEU A 260 5.69 -1.17 8.93
CA LEU A 260 6.34 0.15 8.99
C LEU A 260 7.32 0.39 7.84
N TYR A 261 7.60 -0.60 6.98
CA TYR A 261 8.60 -0.47 5.90
C TYR A 261 8.31 0.69 4.95
N LEU A 262 7.03 0.89 4.60
CA LEU A 262 6.64 1.97 3.70
C LEU A 262 6.88 3.35 4.34
N ALA A 263 6.65 3.49 5.64
CA ALA A 263 6.88 4.72 6.37
C ALA A 263 8.38 5.06 6.41
N TYR A 264 9.23 4.10 6.75
CA TYR A 264 10.69 4.29 6.74
C TYR A 264 11.24 4.62 5.34
N LYS A 265 10.71 4.00 4.28
CA LYS A 265 11.07 4.36 2.89
C LYS A 265 10.65 5.79 2.55
N ASN A 266 9.50 6.24 3.01
CA ASN A 266 9.05 7.62 2.78
C ASN A 266 9.90 8.64 3.57
N TYR A 267 10.31 8.30 4.79
CA TYR A 267 11.29 9.07 5.56
C TYR A 267 12.64 9.17 4.82
N ALA A 268 13.17 8.06 4.29
CA ALA A 268 14.39 8.06 3.49
C ALA A 268 14.28 8.99 2.26
N ARG A 269 13.14 8.97 1.56
CA ARG A 269 12.86 9.89 0.44
C ARG A 269 12.81 11.35 0.87
N MET A 270 12.31 11.66 2.07
CA MET A 270 12.35 13.02 2.61
C MET A 270 13.78 13.47 2.91
N CYS A 271 14.59 12.60 3.51
CA CYS A 271 16.01 12.86 3.75
C CYS A 271 16.74 13.12 2.42
N TYR A 272 16.50 12.30 1.40
CA TYR A 272 17.05 12.51 0.06
C TYR A 272 16.66 13.87 -0.54
N LYS A 273 15.39 14.28 -0.40
CA LYS A 273 14.93 15.61 -0.88
C LYS A 273 15.66 16.75 -0.16
N ALA A 274 15.90 16.62 1.15
CA ALA A 274 16.67 17.59 1.92
C ALA A 274 18.12 17.68 1.42
N MET A 275 18.80 16.54 1.27
CA MET A 275 20.14 16.43 0.70
C MET A 275 20.21 17.09 -0.68
N LYS A 276 19.30 16.73 -1.60
CA LYS A 276 19.27 17.28 -2.96
C LYS A 276 19.14 18.80 -2.99
N LYS A 277 18.40 19.39 -2.04
CA LYS A 277 18.15 20.82 -2.01
C LYS A 277 19.30 21.60 -1.38
N CYS A 278 19.90 21.08 -0.30
CA CYS A 278 20.75 21.87 0.61
C CYS A 278 22.22 21.41 0.66
N TYR A 279 22.54 20.17 0.27
CA TYR A 279 23.91 19.65 0.33
C TYR A 279 24.88 20.50 -0.49
N LEU A 280 26.01 20.89 0.11
CA LEU A 280 27.03 21.85 -0.39
C LEU A 280 26.55 23.30 -0.58
N LYS A 281 25.30 23.62 -0.26
CA LYS A 281 24.76 24.99 -0.36
C LYS A 281 24.56 25.64 1.00
N ASP A 282 23.95 24.91 1.93
CA ASP A 282 23.60 25.40 3.26
C ASP A 282 23.45 24.23 4.23
N GLU A 283 24.45 24.05 5.09
CA GLU A 283 24.51 22.96 6.07
C GLU A 283 23.55 23.18 7.25
N SER A 284 23.32 24.43 7.64
CA SER A 284 22.38 24.78 8.70
C SER A 284 20.95 24.42 8.28
N LEU A 285 20.55 24.83 7.06
CA LEU A 285 19.25 24.49 6.51
C LEU A 285 19.08 22.98 6.30
N LEU A 286 20.14 22.27 5.90
CA LEU A 286 20.10 20.81 5.78
C LEU A 286 19.79 20.14 7.13
N THR A 287 20.49 20.56 8.18
CA THR A 287 20.29 20.06 9.55
C THR A 287 18.88 20.33 10.03
N GLN A 288 18.37 21.55 9.83
CA GLN A 288 17.00 21.92 10.14
C GLN A 288 15.99 21.00 9.41
N LYS A 289 16.19 20.74 8.11
CA LYS A 289 15.30 19.88 7.32
C LYS A 289 15.28 18.43 7.81
N PHE A 290 16.40 17.91 8.31
CA PHE A 290 16.42 16.59 8.94
C PHE A 290 15.67 16.56 10.26
N VAL A 291 15.81 17.59 11.10
CA VAL A 291 15.06 17.71 12.36
C VAL A 291 13.55 17.79 12.10
N GLU A 292 13.13 18.61 11.13
CA GLU A 292 11.71 18.71 10.73
C GLU A 292 11.16 17.37 10.22
N ALA A 293 11.93 16.67 9.39
CA ALA A 293 11.55 15.34 8.89
C ALA A 293 11.40 14.35 10.04
N LYS A 294 12.43 14.23 10.90
CA LYS A 294 12.42 13.34 12.07
C LYS A 294 11.23 13.61 12.98
N LYS A 295 10.96 14.87 13.33
CA LYS A 295 9.80 15.27 14.17
C LYS A 295 8.48 14.80 13.57
N THR A 296 8.30 14.93 12.26
CA THR A 296 7.07 14.51 11.56
C THR A 296 6.83 13.01 11.69
N TRP A 297 7.88 12.20 11.57
CA TRP A 297 7.76 10.73 11.57
C TRP A 297 7.80 10.09 12.95
N LEU A 298 8.42 10.74 13.94
CA LEU A 298 8.29 10.37 15.36
C LEU A 298 6.81 10.39 15.80
N LEU A 299 6.05 11.40 15.37
CA LEU A 299 4.61 11.48 15.63
C LEU A 299 3.81 10.34 14.99
N MET A 300 4.37 9.67 13.98
CA MET A 300 3.77 8.49 13.33
C MET A 300 4.24 7.16 13.94
N GLY A 301 5.01 7.21 15.03
CA GLY A 301 5.46 6.03 15.78
C GLY A 301 6.70 5.34 15.21
N LEU A 302 7.51 6.03 14.41
CA LEU A 302 8.79 5.48 13.95
C LEU A 302 9.83 5.53 15.05
N ASP A 303 10.67 4.49 15.12
CA ASP A 303 11.77 4.40 16.06
C ASP A 303 12.89 5.38 15.70
N ASP A 304 13.38 6.09 16.71
CA ASP A 304 14.37 7.15 16.50
C ASP A 304 15.73 6.59 16.06
N GLY A 305 16.17 5.48 16.67
CA GLY A 305 17.43 4.84 16.35
C GLY A 305 17.46 4.32 14.91
N VAL A 306 16.35 3.74 14.44
CA VAL A 306 16.21 3.30 13.04
C VAL A 306 16.24 4.50 12.08
N MET A 307 15.55 5.59 12.42
CA MET A 307 15.55 6.80 11.58
C MET A 307 16.93 7.45 11.47
N GLU A 308 17.70 7.47 12.55
CA GLU A 308 19.06 8.02 12.52
C GLU A 308 19.99 7.20 11.61
N LYS A 309 19.92 5.85 11.67
CA LYS A 309 20.66 4.96 10.77
C LYS A 309 20.24 5.13 9.30
N ILE A 310 18.94 5.25 9.04
CA ILE A 310 18.44 5.52 7.68
C ILE A 310 18.98 6.85 7.14
N LYS A 311 19.01 7.90 7.98
CA LYS A 311 19.57 9.20 7.60
C LYS A 311 21.03 9.07 7.18
N GLN A 312 21.83 8.33 7.95
CA GLN A 312 23.24 8.06 7.64
C GLN A 312 23.40 7.34 6.30
N VAL A 313 22.66 6.25 6.07
CA VAL A 313 22.65 5.52 4.79
C VAL A 313 22.31 6.45 3.61
N VAL A 314 21.28 7.29 3.76
CA VAL A 314 20.91 8.27 2.72
C VAL A 314 22.07 9.23 2.45
N MET A 315 22.74 9.73 3.48
CA MET A 315 23.88 10.64 3.34
C MET A 315 25.05 9.98 2.63
N GLU A 316 25.41 8.76 3.01
CA GLU A 316 26.53 8.01 2.42
C GLU A 316 26.29 7.69 0.94
N VAL A 317 25.13 7.12 0.61
CA VAL A 317 24.76 6.80 -0.78
C VAL A 317 24.73 8.07 -1.63
N TYR A 318 24.16 9.16 -1.10
CA TYR A 318 24.10 10.44 -1.81
C TYR A 318 25.50 11.01 -2.06
N LYS A 319 26.37 11.03 -1.04
CA LYS A 319 27.77 11.47 -1.16
C LYS A 319 28.52 10.67 -2.22
N LYS A 320 28.45 9.33 -2.15
CA LYS A 320 29.11 8.43 -3.11
C LYS A 320 28.68 8.72 -4.55
N LEU A 321 27.37 8.84 -4.80
CA LEU A 321 26.86 8.99 -6.17
C LEU A 321 26.99 10.42 -6.72
N VAL A 322 26.92 11.45 -5.87
CA VAL A 322 27.10 12.84 -6.33
C VAL A 322 28.57 13.14 -6.61
N VAL A 323 29.51 12.64 -5.78
CA VAL A 323 30.94 12.82 -6.03
C VAL A 323 31.34 12.18 -7.38
N ILE A 324 30.84 10.98 -7.66
CA ILE A 324 31.13 10.27 -8.93
C ILE A 324 30.48 10.97 -10.14
N GLY A 325 29.33 11.62 -9.96
CA GLY A 325 28.56 12.23 -11.05
C GLY A 325 28.87 13.70 -11.35
N SER A 326 29.86 14.29 -10.66
CA SER A 326 30.29 15.70 -10.81
C SER A 326 31.54 15.87 -11.70
N VAL A 327 31.99 14.80 -12.36
CA VAL A 327 33.06 14.80 -13.37
C VAL A 327 32.47 14.98 -14.76
#